data_AF-A0A1F8EJA0-F1
#
_entry.id   AF-A0A1F8EJA0-F1
#
_cell.length_a   1.000
_cell.length_b   1.000
_cell.length_c   1.000
_cell.angle_alpha   90.00
_cell.angle_beta   90.00
_cell.angle_gamma   90.00
#
_symmetry.space_group_name_H-M   'P 1'
#
loop_
_entity.id
_entity.type
_entity.pdbx_description
1 polymer ?
#
loop_
_entity_poly.entity_id
_entity_poly.type
_entity_poly.pdbx_seq_one_letter_code
_entity_poly.pdbx_strand_id
1 'polypeptide(L)'
;MYNLAKEQDALDQLGIKVKVWASYSSKKYSKHQTFDWLKTNNIEPLKPESDGFLFSSECPNSFLITVEFLKSSDMAVVSALSNGDIQPMTIFSDNPEVYETLKVVPLYQVTDGISTKIHDNSIRVVSVRNGLFQMFEVGVASRIHSKTSYHFLAIQKLYESPLYQGDEPGKVLANNTAYPGYAKWPALQDLVGKMTDWDALPKAVENPEKKIPDTDIKGDGDGRVIFFNPVTGLGMIKRRNGQAGSVYWSQIETDDRFPYLEAGQEVTISGESSGSRGTQFFGVKPAV
;
A
#
# COMPACT_ATOMS: atom_id res chain seq x y z
N MET A 1 9.19 -5.45 16.74
CA MET A 1 8.31 -6.37 16.00
C MET A 1 7.41 -5.49 15.15
N TYR A 2 7.55 -5.56 13.82
CA TYR A 2 6.80 -4.71 12.91
C TYR A 2 5.33 -5.15 12.88
N ASN A 3 4.41 -4.20 12.71
CA ASN A 3 2.99 -4.49 12.52
C ASN A 3 2.64 -4.13 11.06
N LEU A 4 2.71 -5.11 10.16
CA LEU A 4 2.45 -4.87 8.73
C LEU A 4 0.97 -4.62 8.44
N ALA A 5 0.06 -5.04 9.33
CA ALA A 5 -1.36 -4.77 9.28
C ALA A 5 -1.78 -3.64 10.25
N LYS A 6 -0.86 -2.72 10.59
CA LYS A 6 -1.07 -1.67 11.62
C LYS A 6 -2.31 -0.82 11.39
N GLU A 7 -2.70 -0.64 10.14
CA GLU A 7 -3.82 0.22 9.76
C GLU A 7 -5.15 -0.54 9.64
N GLN A 8 -5.20 -1.83 10.05
CA GLN A 8 -6.45 -2.60 10.10
C GLN A 8 -7.47 -1.91 11.02
N ASP A 9 -7.07 -1.50 12.22
CA ASP A 9 -7.97 -0.81 13.16
C ASP A 9 -8.52 0.50 12.57
N ALA A 10 -7.71 1.23 11.81
CA ALA A 10 -8.15 2.46 11.13
C ALA A 10 -9.17 2.17 10.03
N LEU A 11 -8.99 1.08 9.26
CA LEU A 11 -9.99 0.62 8.29
C LEU A 11 -11.28 0.14 8.98
N ASP A 12 -11.17 -0.57 10.10
CA ASP A 12 -12.32 -1.06 10.86
C ASP A 12 -13.16 0.12 11.41
N GLN A 13 -12.51 1.20 11.88
CA GLN A 13 -13.19 2.44 12.28
C GLN A 13 -13.92 3.13 11.13
N LEU A 14 -13.45 2.94 9.89
CA LEU A 14 -14.14 3.39 8.69
C LEU A 14 -15.24 2.40 8.24
N GLY A 15 -15.44 1.30 8.96
CA GLY A 15 -16.40 0.25 8.59
C GLY A 15 -15.95 -0.56 7.37
N ILE A 16 -14.64 -0.64 7.13
CA ILE A 16 -14.02 -1.33 6.00
C ILE A 16 -13.43 -2.64 6.51
N LYS A 17 -13.89 -3.76 5.97
CA LYS A 17 -13.37 -5.09 6.27
C LYS A 17 -12.48 -5.56 5.13
N VAL A 18 -11.25 -5.92 5.47
CA VAL A 18 -10.31 -6.54 4.55
C VAL A 18 -10.26 -8.04 4.86
N LYS A 19 -10.39 -8.88 3.84
CA LYS A 19 -10.21 -10.33 3.97
C LYS A 19 -9.24 -10.82 2.91
N VAL A 20 -8.41 -11.78 3.28
CA VAL A 20 -7.47 -12.42 2.36
C VAL A 20 -7.78 -13.90 2.28
N TRP A 21 -7.80 -14.42 1.07
CA TRP A 21 -8.10 -15.81 0.78
C TRP A 21 -6.93 -16.43 0.05
N ALA A 22 -6.50 -17.62 0.48
CA ALA A 22 -5.63 -18.45 -0.34
C ALA A 22 -6.45 -19.00 -1.51
N SER A 23 -6.00 -18.72 -2.73
CA SER A 23 -6.62 -19.21 -3.97
C SER A 23 -5.70 -20.22 -4.64
N TYR A 24 -6.17 -21.47 -4.67
CA TYR A 24 -5.48 -22.61 -5.29
C TYR A 24 -5.77 -22.74 -6.79
N SER A 25 -6.43 -21.75 -7.41
CA SER A 25 -6.96 -21.91 -8.77
C SER A 25 -5.88 -21.85 -9.84
N SER A 26 -5.54 -23.03 -10.37
CA SER A 26 -4.85 -23.22 -11.64
C SER A 26 -5.79 -22.85 -12.80
N LYS A 27 -5.75 -21.60 -13.27
CA LYS A 27 -6.15 -21.15 -14.63
C LYS A 27 -7.59 -21.44 -15.13
N LYS A 28 -8.48 -22.12 -14.39
CA LYS A 28 -9.79 -22.57 -14.92
C LYS A 28 -10.98 -21.68 -14.59
N TYR A 29 -10.87 -20.79 -13.60
CA TYR A 29 -12.01 -19.99 -13.12
C TYR A 29 -11.72 -18.50 -13.20
N SER A 30 -12.75 -17.71 -13.49
CA SER A 30 -12.71 -16.25 -13.31
C SER A 30 -12.55 -15.90 -11.82
N LYS A 31 -12.16 -14.66 -11.51
CA LYS A 31 -12.01 -14.21 -10.11
C LYS A 31 -13.30 -14.34 -9.30
N HIS A 32 -14.46 -14.07 -9.91
CA HIS A 32 -15.77 -14.21 -9.27
C HIS A 32 -16.11 -15.69 -9.05
N GLN A 33 -15.92 -16.54 -10.06
CA GLN A 33 -16.14 -17.98 -9.92
C GLN A 33 -15.26 -18.60 -8.83
N THR A 34 -14.02 -18.12 -8.69
CA THR A 34 -13.11 -18.57 -7.63
C THR A 34 -13.64 -18.15 -6.27
N PHE A 35 -14.15 -16.94 -6.14
CA PHE A 35 -14.70 -16.43 -4.89
C PHE A 35 -16.01 -17.13 -4.49
N ASP A 36 -16.93 -17.33 -5.43
CA ASP A 36 -18.17 -18.07 -5.21
C ASP A 36 -17.87 -19.50 -4.79
N TRP A 37 -16.86 -20.12 -5.40
CA TRP A 37 -16.39 -21.45 -5.00
C TRP A 37 -15.84 -21.45 -3.57
N LEU A 38 -15.02 -20.46 -3.19
CA LEU A 38 -14.50 -20.33 -1.82
C LEU A 38 -15.65 -20.21 -0.80
N LYS A 39 -16.62 -19.33 -1.06
CA LYS A 39 -17.83 -19.14 -0.22
C LYS A 39 -18.66 -20.43 -0.15
N THR A 40 -18.97 -21.06 -1.28
CA THR A 40 -19.81 -22.27 -1.35
C THR A 40 -19.20 -23.46 -0.61
N ASN A 41 -17.87 -23.56 -0.59
CA ASN A 41 -17.17 -24.65 0.09
C ASN A 41 -16.83 -24.31 1.56
N ASN A 42 -17.36 -23.22 2.11
CA ASN A 42 -17.08 -22.75 3.48
C ASN A 42 -15.57 -22.68 3.77
N ILE A 43 -14.78 -22.28 2.77
CA ILE A 43 -13.40 -21.89 3.05
C ILE A 43 -13.49 -20.63 3.92
N GLU A 44 -12.57 -20.48 4.87
CA GLU A 44 -12.50 -19.27 5.71
C GLU A 44 -11.39 -18.35 5.20
N PRO A 45 -11.53 -17.03 5.35
CA PRO A 45 -10.43 -16.11 5.08
C PRO A 45 -9.28 -16.37 6.05
N LEU A 46 -8.06 -16.13 5.57
CA LEU A 46 -6.85 -16.20 6.35
C LEU A 46 -6.87 -15.11 7.43
N LYS A 47 -6.43 -15.48 8.63
CA LYS A 47 -6.29 -14.56 9.76
C LYS A 47 -4.82 -14.20 9.91
N PRO A 48 -4.44 -12.92 9.73
CA PRO A 48 -3.05 -12.51 9.92
C PRO A 48 -2.65 -12.60 11.40
N GLU A 49 -1.40 -12.99 11.64
CA GLU A 49 -0.72 -12.76 12.92
C GLU A 49 -0.53 -11.25 13.16
N SER A 50 -0.10 -10.87 14.37
CA SER A 50 0.10 -9.46 14.75
C SER A 50 1.14 -8.71 13.90
N ASP A 51 2.06 -9.44 13.27
CA ASP A 51 3.04 -8.88 12.35
C ASP A 51 2.58 -8.89 10.89
N GLY A 52 1.34 -9.30 10.63
CA GLY A 52 0.75 -9.45 9.30
C GLY A 52 1.01 -10.82 8.65
N PHE A 53 1.77 -11.72 9.28
CA PHE A 53 2.05 -13.04 8.70
C PHE A 53 0.77 -13.85 8.47
N LEU A 54 0.64 -14.43 7.28
CA LEU A 54 -0.51 -15.23 6.88
C LEU A 54 -0.19 -16.73 6.98
N PHE A 55 0.82 -17.18 6.25
CA PHE A 55 1.36 -18.53 6.27
C PHE A 55 2.64 -18.61 5.42
N SER A 56 3.33 -19.75 5.46
CA SER A 56 4.43 -20.08 4.55
C SER A 56 4.07 -21.26 3.66
N SER A 57 4.59 -21.29 2.43
CA SER A 57 4.34 -22.38 1.50
C SER A 57 5.47 -22.61 0.51
N GLU A 58 5.53 -23.85 -0.02
CA GLU A 58 6.41 -24.24 -1.13
C GLU A 58 5.66 -24.27 -2.48
N CYS A 59 4.33 -24.19 -2.47
CA CYS A 59 3.48 -24.28 -3.66
C CYS A 59 2.87 -22.91 -4.05
N PRO A 60 2.70 -22.64 -5.35
CA PRO A 60 2.16 -21.36 -5.79
C PRO A 60 0.65 -21.26 -5.52
N ASN A 61 0.30 -20.42 -4.55
CA ASN A 61 -1.08 -20.01 -4.27
C ASN A 61 -1.28 -18.57 -4.71
N SER A 62 -2.24 -18.25 -5.57
CA SER A 62 -2.62 -16.84 -5.73
C SER A 62 -3.36 -16.38 -4.48
N PHE A 63 -3.41 -15.08 -4.23
CA PHE A 63 -4.26 -14.55 -3.18
C PHE A 63 -5.46 -13.86 -3.79
N LEU A 64 -6.58 -13.92 -3.10
CA LEU A 64 -7.73 -13.09 -3.39
C LEU A 64 -7.93 -12.16 -2.19
N ILE A 65 -7.79 -10.86 -2.42
CA ILE A 65 -8.12 -9.83 -1.44
C ILE A 65 -9.56 -9.40 -1.69
N THR A 66 -10.38 -9.43 -0.65
CA THR A 66 -11.70 -8.81 -0.64
C THR A 66 -11.70 -7.59 0.26
N VAL A 67 -12.32 -6.52 -0.22
CA VAL A 67 -12.58 -5.31 0.56
C VAL A 67 -14.09 -5.12 0.58
N GLU A 68 -14.67 -5.14 1.77
CA GLU A 68 -16.09 -5.02 2.05
C GLU A 68 -16.35 -3.75 2.87
N PHE A 69 -17.32 -2.93 2.47
CA PHE A 69 -17.71 -1.75 3.23
C PHE A 69 -19.16 -1.38 2.95
N LEU A 70 -19.80 -0.66 3.88
CA LEU A 70 -21.15 -0.15 3.65
C LEU A 70 -21.13 0.86 2.50
N LYS A 71 -22.09 0.70 1.59
CA LYS A 71 -22.28 1.57 0.43
C LYS A 71 -22.37 3.02 0.88
N SER A 72 -21.43 3.82 0.38
CA SER A 72 -21.31 5.23 0.72
C SER A 72 -20.73 5.99 -0.47
N SER A 73 -21.07 7.27 -0.61
CA SER A 73 -20.51 8.15 -1.64
C SER A 73 -19.10 8.64 -1.31
N ASP A 74 -18.70 8.53 -0.04
CA ASP A 74 -17.44 9.04 0.51
C ASP A 74 -16.30 8.00 0.50
N MET A 75 -16.53 6.83 -0.08
CA MET A 75 -15.53 5.75 -0.18
C MET A 75 -15.52 5.11 -1.56
N ALA A 76 -14.32 4.77 -2.01
CA ALA A 76 -14.09 4.06 -3.26
C ALA A 76 -12.89 3.12 -3.12
N VAL A 77 -12.88 2.08 -3.94
CA VAL A 77 -11.72 1.20 -4.06
C VAL A 77 -11.17 1.33 -5.46
N VAL A 78 -9.86 1.51 -5.56
CA VAL A 78 -9.15 1.81 -6.81
C VAL A 78 -7.98 0.85 -7.00
N SER A 79 -7.70 0.51 -8.25
CA SER A 79 -6.49 -0.20 -8.64
C SER A 79 -5.47 0.77 -9.19
N ALA A 80 -4.20 0.62 -8.81
CA ALA A 80 -3.10 1.27 -9.50
C ALA A 80 -2.79 0.51 -10.80
N LEU A 81 -2.62 1.25 -11.89
CA LEU A 81 -2.25 0.74 -13.19
C LEU A 81 -0.73 0.81 -13.39
N SER A 82 -0.21 0.03 -14.33
CA SER A 82 1.22 -0.03 -14.64
C SER A 82 1.80 1.28 -15.17
N ASN A 83 0.96 2.15 -15.75
CA ASN A 83 1.31 3.51 -16.17
C ASN A 83 1.29 4.53 -15.01
N GLY A 84 1.02 4.09 -13.78
CA GLY A 84 0.92 4.94 -12.60
C GLY A 84 -0.42 5.63 -12.43
N ASP A 85 -1.40 5.37 -13.31
CA ASP A 85 -2.76 5.88 -13.18
C ASP A 85 -3.57 5.05 -12.17
N ILE A 86 -4.73 5.52 -11.75
CA ILE A 86 -5.65 4.76 -10.91
C ILE A 86 -7.03 4.65 -11.56
N GLN A 87 -7.72 3.54 -11.32
CA GLN A 87 -9.08 3.35 -11.79
C GLN A 87 -9.98 2.79 -10.69
N PRO A 88 -11.23 3.29 -10.56
CA PRO A 88 -12.22 2.67 -9.70
C PRO A 88 -12.41 1.21 -10.07
N MET A 89 -12.41 0.34 -9.06
CA MET A 89 -12.64 -1.08 -9.26
C MET A 89 -14.14 -1.36 -9.34
N THR A 90 -14.50 -2.35 -10.15
CA THR A 90 -15.87 -2.84 -10.23
C THR A 90 -16.31 -3.39 -8.88
N ILE A 91 -17.44 -2.90 -8.39
CA ILE A 91 -18.12 -3.42 -7.21
C ILE A 91 -18.95 -4.62 -7.63
N PHE A 92 -18.81 -5.70 -6.88
CA PHE A 92 -19.58 -6.92 -7.00
C PHE A 92 -20.14 -7.20 -5.60
N SER A 93 -21.45 -7.11 -5.42
CA SER A 93 -22.07 -7.46 -4.14
C SER A 93 -23.50 -7.90 -4.39
N ASP A 94 -23.86 -9.04 -3.79
CA ASP A 94 -25.24 -9.52 -3.73
C ASP A 94 -26.08 -8.73 -2.72
N ASN A 95 -25.41 -8.02 -1.79
CA ASN A 95 -26.04 -7.16 -0.82
C ASN A 95 -26.07 -5.71 -1.33
N PRO A 96 -27.25 -5.09 -1.53
CA PRO A 96 -27.37 -3.73 -2.05
C PRO A 96 -26.75 -2.65 -1.15
N GLU A 97 -26.54 -2.96 0.14
CA GLU A 97 -25.98 -2.05 1.14
C GLU A 97 -24.48 -2.21 1.33
N VAL A 98 -23.86 -3.24 0.74
CA VAL A 98 -22.43 -3.52 0.88
C VAL A 98 -21.77 -3.40 -0.48
N TYR A 99 -20.64 -2.71 -0.54
CA TYR A 99 -19.72 -2.77 -1.67
C TYR A 99 -18.65 -3.80 -1.35
N GLU A 100 -18.52 -4.79 -2.23
CA GLU A 100 -17.47 -5.80 -2.18
C GLU A 100 -16.67 -5.74 -3.48
N THR A 101 -15.35 -5.83 -3.37
CA THR A 101 -14.44 -5.81 -4.52
C THR A 101 -13.34 -6.81 -4.36
N LEU A 102 -12.82 -7.28 -5.49
CA LEU A 102 -12.02 -8.48 -5.60
C LEU A 102 -10.74 -8.18 -6.40
N LYS A 103 -9.59 -8.38 -5.75
CA LYS A 103 -8.27 -8.34 -6.40
C LYS A 103 -7.58 -9.69 -6.28
N VAL A 104 -7.24 -10.27 -7.42
CA VAL A 104 -6.31 -11.40 -7.46
C VAL A 104 -4.90 -10.87 -7.42
N VAL A 105 -4.11 -11.36 -6.48
CA VAL A 105 -2.67 -11.11 -6.38
C VAL A 105 -1.95 -12.35 -6.90
N PRO A 106 -1.41 -12.29 -8.12
CA PRO A 106 -0.73 -13.42 -8.72
C PRO A 106 0.62 -13.65 -8.05
N LEU A 107 0.94 -14.93 -7.88
CA LEU A 107 2.27 -15.39 -7.52
C LEU A 107 3.05 -15.80 -8.77
N TYR A 108 4.33 -15.42 -8.83
CA TYR A 108 5.23 -15.72 -9.93
C TYR A 108 6.37 -16.60 -9.45
N GLN A 109 6.71 -17.61 -10.25
CA GLN A 109 7.96 -18.33 -10.06
C GLN A 109 9.13 -17.41 -10.37
N VAL A 110 10.10 -17.40 -9.47
CA VAL A 110 11.41 -16.73 -9.63
C VAL A 110 12.49 -17.73 -9.28
N THR A 111 13.75 -17.43 -9.60
CA THR A 111 14.88 -18.26 -9.19
C THR A 111 14.83 -18.45 -7.67
N ASP A 112 14.74 -19.71 -7.23
CA ASP A 112 14.67 -20.16 -5.83
C ASP A 112 13.35 -19.94 -5.07
N GLY A 113 12.22 -19.68 -5.73
CA GLY A 113 10.90 -19.73 -5.07
C GLY A 113 9.76 -19.00 -5.78
N ILE A 114 8.84 -18.43 -5.01
CA ILE A 114 7.62 -17.77 -5.50
C ILE A 114 7.45 -16.38 -4.87
N SER A 115 7.17 -15.35 -5.70
CA SER A 115 7.05 -13.94 -5.28
C SER A 115 5.88 -13.20 -5.94
N THR A 116 5.37 -12.15 -5.28
CA THR A 116 4.37 -11.21 -5.82
C THR A 116 5.05 -10.11 -6.64
N LYS A 117 4.51 -9.75 -7.81
CA LYS A 117 4.99 -8.56 -8.54
C LYS A 117 4.50 -7.27 -7.88
N ILE A 118 5.41 -6.31 -7.79
CA ILE A 118 5.22 -4.98 -7.18
C ILE A 118 3.98 -4.23 -7.71
N HIS A 119 3.68 -4.35 -9.00
CA HIS A 119 2.62 -3.54 -9.63
C HIS A 119 1.22 -4.15 -9.56
N ASP A 120 1.08 -5.37 -9.03
CA ASP A 120 -0.16 -6.13 -9.15
C ASP A 120 -0.57 -6.84 -7.86
N ASN A 121 0.09 -6.52 -6.75
CA ASN A 121 -0.10 -7.17 -5.46
C ASN A 121 -0.89 -6.32 -4.44
N SER A 122 -1.41 -5.18 -4.87
CA SER A 122 -2.13 -4.25 -4.02
C SER A 122 -3.47 -3.79 -4.60
N ILE A 123 -4.32 -3.35 -3.69
CA ILE A 123 -5.56 -2.62 -3.92
C ILE A 123 -5.54 -1.38 -3.02
N ARG A 124 -6.12 -0.28 -3.46
CA ARG A 124 -6.14 0.95 -2.67
C ARG A 124 -7.55 1.33 -2.28
N VAL A 125 -7.73 1.73 -1.04
CA VAL A 125 -8.99 2.23 -0.51
C VAL A 125 -8.88 3.73 -0.32
N VAL A 126 -9.82 4.47 -0.89
CA VAL A 126 -9.89 5.93 -0.84
C VAL A 126 -11.12 6.32 -0.02
N SER A 127 -10.94 7.24 0.93
CA SER A 127 -12.04 7.85 1.69
C SER A 127 -11.89 9.37 1.71
N VAL A 128 -13.01 10.09 1.68
CA VAL A 128 -13.08 11.56 1.83
C VAL A 128 -13.89 12.00 3.06
N ARG A 129 -14.07 11.08 4.02
CA ARG A 129 -14.92 11.29 5.20
C ARG A 129 -14.48 12.48 6.02
N ASN A 130 -15.46 13.23 6.51
CA ASN A 130 -15.24 14.37 7.40
C ASN A 130 -14.28 15.43 6.82
N GLY A 131 -14.27 15.59 5.49
CA GLY A 131 -13.37 16.53 4.81
C GLY A 131 -11.90 16.11 4.81
N LEU A 132 -11.59 14.85 5.12
CA LEU A 132 -10.24 14.29 5.07
C LEU A 132 -10.14 13.31 3.90
N PHE A 133 -9.21 13.58 2.99
CA PHE A 133 -8.80 12.59 2.00
C PHE A 133 -7.79 11.63 2.65
N GLN A 134 -8.17 10.37 2.73
CA GLN A 134 -7.37 9.26 3.21
C GLN A 134 -7.20 8.23 2.09
N MET A 135 -6.00 7.69 1.96
CA MET A 135 -5.70 6.61 1.03
C MET A 135 -4.92 5.52 1.74
N PHE A 136 -5.46 4.31 1.69
CA PHE A 136 -4.85 3.11 2.24
C PHE A 136 -4.46 2.19 1.09
N GLU A 137 -3.35 1.48 1.24
CA GLU A 137 -2.94 0.39 0.38
C GLU A 137 -3.00 -0.91 1.16
N VAL A 138 -3.70 -1.88 0.58
CA VAL A 138 -3.85 -3.22 1.10
C VAL A 138 -3.18 -4.14 0.09
N GLY A 139 -2.28 -5.00 0.54
CA GLY A 139 -1.63 -5.94 -0.36
C GLY A 139 -1.10 -7.17 0.34
N VAL A 140 -0.70 -8.15 -0.47
CA VAL A 140 0.05 -9.32 0.02
C VAL A 140 1.49 -9.19 -0.43
N ALA A 141 2.40 -9.14 0.54
CA ALA A 141 3.83 -9.14 0.31
C ALA A 141 4.38 -10.55 0.53
N SER A 142 5.15 -11.06 -0.44
CA SER A 142 5.69 -12.43 -0.38
C SER A 142 7.22 -12.45 -0.47
N ARG A 143 7.89 -12.82 0.62
CA ARG A 143 9.35 -12.99 0.65
C ARG A 143 9.72 -14.45 0.45
N ILE A 144 10.77 -14.68 -0.34
CA ILE A 144 11.42 -15.99 -0.44
C ILE A 144 12.65 -15.97 0.46
N HIS A 145 12.75 -16.96 1.33
CA HIS A 145 13.94 -17.21 2.11
C HIS A 145 14.14 -18.71 2.28
N SER A 146 15.34 -19.21 1.94
CA SER A 146 15.70 -20.63 2.09
C SER A 146 14.68 -21.59 1.42
N LYS A 147 14.28 -21.29 0.18
CA LYS A 147 13.28 -22.03 -0.63
C LYS A 147 11.84 -22.05 -0.08
N THR A 148 11.58 -21.33 1.01
CA THR A 148 10.24 -21.15 1.56
C THR A 148 9.71 -19.76 1.20
N SER A 149 8.48 -19.69 0.70
CA SER A 149 7.78 -18.42 0.53
C SER A 149 6.98 -18.08 1.78
N TYR A 150 7.19 -16.89 2.32
CA TYR A 150 6.48 -16.34 3.48
C TYR A 150 5.56 -15.21 3.01
N HIS A 151 4.29 -15.28 3.39
CA HIS A 151 3.26 -14.36 2.90
C HIS A 151 2.73 -13.50 4.04
N PHE A 152 2.60 -12.20 3.77
CA PHE A 152 2.20 -11.21 4.77
C PHE A 152 1.09 -10.34 4.19
N LEU A 153 0.03 -10.12 4.96
CA LEU A 153 -0.90 -9.02 4.74
C LEU A 153 -0.21 -7.73 5.19
N ALA A 154 -0.15 -6.77 4.27
CA ALA A 154 0.32 -5.43 4.54
C ALA A 154 -0.81 -4.43 4.30
N ILE A 155 -1.09 -3.60 5.30
CA ILE A 155 -2.06 -2.51 5.25
C ILE A 155 -1.34 -1.24 5.70
N GLN A 156 -1.23 -0.27 4.79
CA GLN A 156 -0.53 0.97 5.02
C GLN A 156 -1.41 2.17 4.63
N LYS A 157 -1.41 3.21 5.45
CA LYS A 157 -1.93 4.51 5.08
C LYS A 157 -0.88 5.23 4.23
N LEU A 158 -1.18 5.41 2.95
CA LEU A 158 -0.32 6.11 2.00
C LEU A 158 -0.43 7.62 2.12
N TYR A 159 -1.62 8.11 2.45
CA TYR A 159 -1.88 9.54 2.49
C TYR A 159 -3.03 9.89 3.43
N GLU A 160 -2.92 11.07 4.03
CA GLU A 160 -3.97 11.73 4.81
C GLU A 160 -3.81 13.24 4.67
N SER A 161 -4.87 13.94 4.27
CA SER A 161 -4.89 15.39 4.22
C SER A 161 -6.31 15.94 4.35
N PRO A 162 -6.49 17.11 4.99
CA PRO A 162 -7.68 17.92 4.78
C PRO A 162 -7.89 18.24 3.30
N LEU A 163 -9.16 18.35 2.93
CA LEU A 163 -9.64 18.77 1.62
C LEU A 163 -10.09 20.22 1.67
N TYR A 164 -9.90 20.93 0.56
CA TYR A 164 -10.28 22.33 0.39
C TYR A 164 -10.97 22.55 -0.95
N GLN A 165 -11.83 23.58 -1.00
CA GLN A 165 -12.39 24.06 -2.27
C GLN A 165 -11.26 24.56 -3.17
N GLY A 166 -11.27 24.10 -4.42
CA GLY A 166 -10.48 24.68 -5.49
C GLY A 166 -11.14 25.91 -6.10
N ASP A 167 -10.49 26.44 -7.14
CA ASP A 167 -10.91 27.68 -7.81
C ASP A 167 -12.23 27.54 -8.59
N GLU A 168 -12.69 26.30 -8.82
CA GLU A 168 -13.88 25.97 -9.59
C GLU A 168 -14.70 24.88 -8.88
N PRO A 169 -16.03 24.84 -9.04
CA PRO A 169 -16.88 23.80 -8.46
C PRO A 169 -16.44 22.40 -8.85
N GLY A 170 -16.39 21.49 -7.88
CA GLY A 170 -15.97 20.09 -8.08
C GLY A 170 -14.45 19.88 -8.11
N LYS A 171 -13.64 20.94 -8.24
CA LYS A 171 -12.19 20.87 -8.06
C LYS A 171 -11.87 20.86 -6.57
N VAL A 172 -11.26 19.78 -6.10
CA VAL A 172 -10.89 19.59 -4.68
C VAL A 172 -9.38 19.60 -4.54
N LEU A 173 -8.89 20.44 -3.63
CA LEU A 173 -7.47 20.56 -3.31
C LEU A 173 -7.13 19.75 -2.07
N ALA A 174 -5.95 19.15 -2.06
CA ALA A 174 -5.34 18.51 -0.89
C ALA A 174 -3.90 19.02 -0.73
N ASN A 175 -3.27 18.73 0.40
CA ASN A 175 -1.89 19.14 0.64
C ASN A 175 -0.91 18.35 -0.25
N ASN A 176 -0.57 18.94 -1.40
CA ASN A 176 0.34 18.34 -2.38
C ASN A 176 1.79 18.21 -1.87
N THR A 177 2.18 18.95 -0.84
CA THR A 177 3.51 18.84 -0.23
C THR A 177 3.65 17.55 0.57
N ALA A 178 2.56 17.08 1.19
CA ALA A 178 2.53 15.82 1.93
C ALA A 178 2.46 14.58 1.01
N TYR A 179 1.90 14.71 -0.20
CA TYR A 179 1.94 13.65 -1.21
C TYR A 179 1.95 14.23 -2.63
N PRO A 180 3.15 14.39 -3.23
CA PRO A 180 3.29 14.92 -4.59
C PRO A 180 2.60 14.06 -5.66
N GLY A 181 2.22 12.82 -5.33
CA GLY A 181 1.48 11.92 -6.22
C GLY A 181 0.05 12.37 -6.49
N TYR A 182 -0.63 13.03 -5.54
CA TYR A 182 -2.03 13.45 -5.71
C TYR A 182 -2.15 14.45 -6.87
N ALA A 183 -1.30 15.49 -6.89
CA ALA A 183 -1.23 16.47 -7.97
C ALA A 183 -0.98 15.86 -9.36
N LYS A 184 -0.31 14.70 -9.41
CA LYS A 184 0.10 14.03 -10.65
C LYS A 184 -0.94 13.03 -11.16
N TRP A 185 -2.04 12.82 -10.45
CA TRP A 185 -3.07 11.83 -10.78
C TRP A 185 -4.44 12.47 -11.03
N PRO A 186 -4.73 12.93 -12.25
CA PRO A 186 -6.01 13.55 -12.59
C PRO A 186 -7.22 12.65 -12.32
N ALA A 187 -7.15 11.36 -12.63
CA ALA A 187 -8.25 10.42 -12.37
C ALA A 187 -8.59 10.29 -10.88
N LEU A 188 -7.58 10.39 -9.99
CA LEU A 188 -7.79 10.43 -8.55
C LEU A 188 -8.47 11.73 -8.12
N GLN A 189 -8.02 12.87 -8.65
CA GLN A 189 -8.61 14.18 -8.36
C GLN A 189 -10.08 14.22 -8.78
N ASP A 190 -10.39 13.73 -9.98
CA ASP A 190 -11.76 13.65 -10.51
C ASP A 190 -12.65 12.74 -9.63
N LEU A 191 -12.10 11.61 -9.18
CA LEU A 191 -12.80 10.69 -8.28
C LEU A 191 -13.08 11.35 -6.93
N VAL A 192 -12.06 11.95 -6.30
CA VAL A 192 -12.19 12.65 -5.01
C VAL A 192 -13.18 13.80 -5.12
N GLY A 193 -13.16 14.56 -6.22
CA GLY A 193 -14.14 15.62 -6.49
C GLY A 193 -15.58 15.11 -6.54
N LYS A 194 -15.83 13.94 -7.15
CA LYS A 194 -17.17 13.32 -7.19
C LYS A 194 -17.63 12.75 -5.86
N MET A 195 -16.69 12.33 -5.00
CA MET A 195 -16.99 11.75 -3.70
C MET A 195 -17.23 12.81 -2.62
N THR A 196 -16.83 14.04 -2.87
CA THR A 196 -16.82 15.12 -1.87
C THR A 196 -17.97 16.08 -2.09
N ASP A 197 -18.63 16.48 -1.00
CA ASP A 197 -19.54 17.63 -1.02
C ASP A 197 -18.71 18.92 -1.05
N TRP A 198 -18.56 19.49 -2.26
CA TRP A 198 -17.69 20.65 -2.49
C TRP A 198 -18.14 21.88 -1.69
N ASP A 199 -19.45 22.09 -1.52
CA ASP A 199 -20.00 23.25 -0.81
C ASP A 199 -19.72 23.17 0.71
N ALA A 200 -19.52 21.97 1.24
CA ALA A 200 -19.18 21.74 2.64
C ALA A 200 -17.69 21.92 2.96
N LEU A 201 -16.83 22.01 1.94
CA LEU A 201 -15.38 22.16 2.15
C LEU A 201 -14.99 23.58 2.55
N PRO A 202 -13.93 23.75 3.37
CA PRO A 202 -13.34 25.05 3.61
C PRO A 202 -12.71 25.59 2.32
N LYS A 203 -12.78 26.91 2.12
CA LYS A 203 -11.98 27.58 1.09
C LYS A 203 -10.50 27.37 1.37
N ALA A 204 -9.71 27.17 0.32
CA ALA A 204 -8.26 27.11 0.46
C ALA A 204 -7.77 28.42 1.07
N VAL A 205 -7.30 28.34 2.32
CA VAL A 205 -6.45 29.38 2.92
C VAL A 205 -5.03 29.01 2.52
N GLU A 206 -4.21 30.00 2.15
CA GLU A 206 -2.81 29.77 1.75
C GLU A 206 -2.14 28.74 2.67
N ASN A 207 -1.64 27.67 2.05
CA ASN A 207 -1.12 26.49 2.73
C ASN A 207 0.00 26.91 3.71
N PRO A 208 -0.09 26.57 5.00
CA PRO A 208 1.10 26.56 5.83
C PRO A 208 2.02 25.47 5.28
N GLU A 209 3.19 25.87 4.77
CA GLU A 209 4.27 24.94 4.44
C GLU A 209 4.55 24.06 5.66
N LYS A 210 4.12 22.80 5.62
CA LYS A 210 4.67 21.80 6.54
C LYS A 210 6.05 21.46 5.99
N LYS A 211 7.06 22.22 6.42
CA LYS A 211 8.47 21.84 6.21
C LYS A 211 8.63 20.43 6.74
N ILE A 212 9.03 19.50 5.88
CA ILE A 212 9.63 18.24 6.32
C ILE A 212 10.80 18.67 7.21
N PRO A 213 10.83 18.28 8.49
CA PRO A 213 11.91 18.72 9.35
C PRO A 213 13.23 18.21 8.75
N ASP A 214 14.06 19.13 8.25
CA ASP A 214 15.49 18.90 8.08
C ASP A 214 16.01 18.64 9.49
N THR A 215 16.03 17.37 9.83
CA THR A 215 16.56 16.88 11.08
C THR A 215 17.86 16.22 10.70
N ASP A 216 18.95 16.86 11.10
CA ASP A 216 20.30 16.29 11.04
C ASP A 216 20.26 14.83 11.48
N ILE A 217 20.96 13.96 10.74
CA ILE A 217 21.18 12.58 11.13
C ILE A 217 22.16 12.62 12.30
N LYS A 218 21.69 12.29 13.51
CA LYS A 218 22.41 12.53 14.77
C LYS A 218 23.03 11.27 15.38
N GLY A 219 22.68 10.06 14.90
CA GLY A 219 23.25 8.81 15.40
C GLY A 219 24.49 8.34 14.61
N ASP A 220 24.69 7.03 14.49
CA ASP A 220 25.81 6.38 13.81
C ASP A 220 25.45 5.87 12.38
N GLY A 221 24.17 5.97 11.98
CA GLY A 221 23.72 5.56 10.65
C GLY A 221 24.19 6.50 9.52
N ASP A 222 24.58 5.95 8.37
CA ASP A 222 25.02 6.76 7.21
C ASP A 222 23.85 7.28 6.37
N GLY A 223 22.62 6.83 6.65
CA GLY A 223 21.39 7.33 6.07
C GLY A 223 20.16 7.21 6.98
N ARG A 224 19.06 7.80 6.51
CA ARG A 224 17.76 7.78 7.16
C ARG A 224 16.67 7.43 6.18
N VAL A 225 15.78 6.54 6.59
CA VAL A 225 14.64 6.09 5.78
C VAL A 225 13.65 7.25 5.65
N ILE A 226 13.36 7.70 4.43
CA ILE A 226 12.33 8.71 4.15
C ILE A 226 10.96 8.03 4.15
N PHE A 227 10.85 6.94 3.41
CA PHE A 227 9.67 6.09 3.41
C PHE A 227 10.08 4.67 3.02
N PHE A 228 9.26 3.71 3.42
CA PHE A 228 9.32 2.35 2.93
C PHE A 228 7.89 1.82 2.81
N ASN A 229 7.58 1.22 1.67
CA ASN A 229 6.28 0.62 1.41
C ASN A 229 6.47 -0.91 1.40
N PRO A 230 5.96 -1.62 2.42
CA PRO A 230 6.11 -3.08 2.52
C PRO A 230 5.34 -3.84 1.44
N VAL A 231 4.25 -3.27 0.91
CA VAL A 231 3.47 -3.90 -0.15
C VAL A 231 4.31 -3.96 -1.43
N THR A 232 4.95 -2.85 -1.80
CA THR A 232 5.79 -2.78 -3.01
C THR A 232 7.23 -3.24 -2.76
N GLY A 233 7.66 -3.36 -1.50
CA GLY A 233 9.05 -3.64 -1.13
C GLY A 233 10.01 -2.53 -1.55
N LEU A 234 9.51 -1.32 -1.81
CA LEU A 234 10.29 -0.17 -2.26
C LEU A 234 10.31 0.90 -1.17
N GLY A 235 11.50 1.44 -0.90
CA GLY A 235 11.68 2.61 -0.07
C GLY A 235 12.65 3.61 -0.66
N MET A 236 12.82 4.71 0.07
CA MET A 236 13.77 5.76 -0.23
C MET A 236 14.52 6.12 1.04
N ILE A 237 15.84 6.27 0.92
CA ILE A 237 16.74 6.64 2.01
C ILE A 237 17.45 7.93 1.60
N LYS A 238 17.68 8.83 2.56
CA LYS A 238 18.53 10.02 2.41
C LYS A 238 19.79 9.83 3.25
N ARG A 239 20.96 9.90 2.61
CA ARG A 239 22.26 9.90 3.28
C ARG A 239 22.55 11.24 3.96
N ARG A 240 23.52 11.26 4.87
CA ARG A 240 23.98 12.49 5.55
C ARG A 240 24.47 13.57 4.61
N ASN A 241 25.12 13.17 3.52
CA ASN A 241 25.61 14.08 2.47
C ASN A 241 24.48 14.66 1.60
N GLY A 242 23.21 14.37 1.90
CA GLY A 242 22.04 14.84 1.16
C GLY A 242 21.64 13.98 -0.03
N GLN A 243 22.44 12.96 -0.40
CA GLN A 243 22.11 12.05 -1.50
C GLN A 243 20.90 11.19 -1.15
N ALA A 244 19.88 11.21 -2.00
CA ALA A 244 18.73 10.33 -1.89
C ALA A 244 18.84 9.16 -2.87
N GLY A 245 18.43 7.98 -2.44
CA GLY A 245 18.46 6.77 -3.25
C GLY A 245 17.33 5.82 -2.88
N SER A 246 16.95 4.99 -3.85
CA SER A 246 15.96 3.94 -3.66
C SER A 246 16.56 2.72 -2.95
N VAL A 247 15.74 2.00 -2.19
CA VAL A 247 16.10 0.70 -1.61
C VAL A 247 14.98 -0.28 -1.91
N TYR A 248 15.34 -1.50 -2.29
CA TYR A 248 14.39 -2.60 -2.38
C TYR A 248 14.57 -3.52 -1.17
N TRP A 249 13.48 -4.11 -0.70
CA TRP A 249 13.48 -5.09 0.39
C TRP A 249 14.46 -6.25 0.23
N SER A 250 14.78 -6.65 -1.02
CA SER A 250 15.78 -7.69 -1.33
C SER A 250 17.21 -7.26 -1.03
N GLN A 251 17.41 -5.97 -0.77
CA GLN A 251 18.69 -5.34 -0.46
C GLN A 251 18.84 -5.00 1.03
N ILE A 252 17.83 -5.36 1.84
CA ILE A 252 17.82 -5.16 3.28
C ILE A 252 18.34 -6.43 3.94
N GLU A 253 19.36 -6.28 4.77
CA GLU A 253 19.95 -7.34 5.58
C GLU A 253 19.23 -7.38 6.93
N THR A 254 18.45 -8.43 7.16
CA THR A 254 17.79 -8.68 8.45
C THR A 254 17.56 -10.17 8.67
N ASP A 255 17.61 -10.58 9.94
CA ASP A 255 17.22 -11.90 10.42
C ASP A 255 15.69 -12.03 10.58
N ASP A 256 14.95 -10.92 10.51
CA ASP A 256 13.50 -10.93 10.58
C ASP A 256 12.89 -11.72 9.42
N ARG A 257 11.71 -12.33 9.62
CA ARG A 257 10.97 -13.03 8.56
C ARG A 257 10.62 -12.10 7.40
N PHE A 258 10.43 -10.81 7.67
CA PHE A 258 10.11 -9.78 6.68
C PHE A 258 11.04 -8.55 6.79
N PRO A 259 11.70 -8.11 5.70
CA PRO A 259 12.51 -6.90 5.70
C PRO A 259 11.61 -5.68 5.69
N TYR A 260 11.67 -4.91 6.77
CA TYR A 260 10.90 -3.69 6.94
C TYR A 260 11.81 -2.57 7.45
N LEU A 261 11.52 -1.35 7.01
CA LEU A 261 12.17 -0.14 7.47
C LEU A 261 11.11 0.86 7.93
N GLU A 262 11.29 1.42 9.12
CA GLU A 262 10.41 2.46 9.63
C GLU A 262 10.79 3.83 9.05
N ALA A 263 9.80 4.65 8.74
CA ALA A 263 10.07 6.03 8.34
C ALA A 263 10.80 6.77 9.48
N GLY A 264 11.90 7.42 9.14
CA GLY A 264 12.78 8.10 10.09
C GLY A 264 13.83 7.20 10.76
N GLN A 265 13.80 5.89 10.54
CA GLN A 265 14.81 4.96 11.05
C GLN A 265 16.20 5.27 10.45
N GLU A 266 17.22 5.26 11.31
CA GLU A 266 18.61 5.35 10.86
C GLU A 266 19.10 3.98 10.37
N VAL A 267 19.90 3.97 9.32
CA VAL A 267 20.40 2.76 8.66
C VAL A 267 21.89 2.89 8.34
N THR A 268 22.55 1.75 8.17
CA THR A 268 23.87 1.63 7.54
C THR A 268 23.69 1.10 6.10
N ILE A 269 24.46 1.62 5.15
CA ILE A 269 24.39 1.28 3.72
C ILE A 269 25.75 0.77 3.24
N SER A 270 25.83 -0.51 2.88
CA SER A 270 27.10 -1.14 2.48
C SER A 270 27.52 -0.81 1.04
N GLY A 271 26.59 -0.42 0.17
CA GLY A 271 26.92 -0.08 -1.22
C GLY A 271 25.85 0.72 -1.94
N GLU A 272 26.23 1.26 -3.10
CA GLU A 272 25.32 1.95 -4.00
C GLU A 272 25.63 1.67 -5.46
N SER A 273 24.62 1.76 -6.32
CA SER A 273 24.76 1.79 -7.78
C SER A 273 24.03 3.01 -8.29
N SER A 274 24.67 3.76 -9.17
CA SER A 274 24.06 4.88 -9.87
C SER A 274 23.80 4.50 -11.32
N GLY A 275 22.56 4.71 -11.78
CA GLY A 275 22.17 4.43 -13.16
C GLY A 275 21.19 5.47 -13.70
N SER A 276 20.68 5.24 -14.92
CA SER A 276 19.70 6.14 -15.55
C SER A 276 18.39 6.31 -14.78
N ARG A 277 18.12 5.43 -13.80
CA ARG A 277 16.94 5.47 -12.92
C ARG A 277 17.23 6.10 -11.54
N GLY A 278 18.42 6.66 -11.35
CA GLY A 278 18.87 7.25 -10.07
C GLY A 278 19.79 6.32 -9.28
N THR A 279 20.04 6.70 -8.02
CA THR A 279 20.84 5.90 -7.08
C THR A 279 19.99 4.80 -6.43
N GLN A 280 20.54 3.60 -6.35
CA GLN A 280 20.00 2.47 -5.60
C GLN A 280 21.00 2.05 -4.52
N PHE A 281 20.51 1.83 -3.30
CA PHE A 281 21.30 1.38 -2.15
C PHE A 281 21.19 -0.13 -1.93
N PHE A 282 22.28 -0.73 -1.45
CA PHE A 282 22.39 -2.16 -1.15
C PHE A 282 23.08 -2.45 0.18
N GLY A 283 22.85 -3.66 0.73
CA GLY A 283 23.36 -4.07 2.03
C GLY A 283 22.91 -3.10 3.13
N VAL A 284 21.63 -2.75 3.09
CA VAL A 284 21.00 -1.80 4.00
C VAL A 284 20.60 -2.54 5.27
N LYS A 285 20.98 -2.04 6.43
CA LYS A 285 20.59 -2.60 7.73
C LYS A 285 20.19 -1.49 8.71
N PRO A 286 19.28 -1.74 9.65
CA PRO A 286 19.04 -0.84 10.78
C PRO A 286 20.36 -0.47 11.49
N ALA A 287 20.56 0.82 11.77
CA ALA A 287 21.64 1.26 12.65
C ALA A 287 21.29 0.90 14.09
N VAL A 288 22.26 0.34 14.83
CA VAL A 288 22.13 -0.02 16.25
C VAL A 288 22.50 1.18 17.11
#